data_AF-E2J9W1-F1
#
_entry.id   AF-E2J9W1-F1
#
_cell.length_a   1.000
_cell.length_b   1.000
_cell.length_c   1.000
_cell.angle_alpha   90.00
_cell.angle_beta   90.00
_cell.angle_gamma   90.00
#
_symmetry.space_group_name_H-M   'P 1'
#
loop_
_entity.id
_entity.type
_entity.pdbx_description
1 polymer ?
#
loop_
_entity_poly.entity_id
_entity_poly.type
_entity_poly.pdbx_seq_one_letter_code
_entity_poly.pdbx_strand_id
1 'polypeptide(L)'
;GERYEVWRTNPYAESADELRDRVKGVSAKPFMETQPTMDALHCDIGNATEFYKLFQDEIGEMHLRTAAPPPTREERRCWRATLDKQLRKKLKLKPV
;
A
#
# COMPACT_ATOMS: atom_id res chain seq x y z
N GLY A 1 -12.78 5.73 21.60
CA GLY A 1 -13.28 7.11 21.86
C GLY A 1 -12.19 8.02 22.40
N GLU A 2 -11.44 7.57 23.41
CA GLU A 2 -10.49 8.41 24.17
C GLU A 2 -9.44 9.14 23.32
N ARG A 3 -8.81 8.48 22.35
CA ARG A 3 -7.83 9.12 21.45
C ARG A 3 -8.42 10.26 20.62
N TYR A 4 -9.69 10.14 20.22
CA TYR A 4 -10.38 11.22 19.51
C TYR A 4 -10.63 12.43 20.42
N GLU A 5 -10.93 12.22 21.71
CA GLU A 5 -11.08 13.33 22.65
C GLU A 5 -9.76 14.07 22.87
N VAL A 6 -8.62 13.35 22.91
CA VAL A 6 -7.28 13.96 22.93
C VAL A 6 -7.04 14.79 21.66
N TRP A 7 -7.37 14.26 20.48
CA TRP A 7 -7.28 15.01 19.21
C TRP A 7 -8.14 16.27 19.21
N ARG A 8 -9.40 16.16 19.66
CA ARG A 8 -10.37 17.26 19.64
C ARG A 8 -10.01 18.39 20.62
N THR A 9 -9.48 18.03 21.79
CA THR A 9 -9.21 18.99 22.87
C THR A 9 -7.79 19.54 22.85
N ASN A 10 -6.83 18.82 22.26
CA ASN A 10 -5.41 19.15 22.25
C ASN A 10 -4.91 19.68 23.61
N PRO A 11 -4.98 18.87 24.69
CA PRO A 11 -4.74 19.33 26.05
C PRO A 11 -3.29 19.76 26.30
N TYR A 12 -2.37 19.39 25.40
CA TYR A 12 -0.95 19.68 25.50
C TYR A 12 -0.50 20.81 24.55
N ALA A 13 -1.43 21.42 23.81
CA ALA A 13 -1.15 22.45 22.81
C ALA A 13 -0.06 22.02 21.80
N GLU A 14 -0.10 20.75 21.40
CA GLU A 14 0.83 20.17 20.43
C GLU A 14 0.57 20.69 19.03
N SER A 15 1.61 20.66 18.19
CA SER A 15 1.43 20.88 16.75
C SER A 15 0.59 19.75 16.12
N ALA A 16 0.07 19.99 14.92
CA ALA A 16 -0.80 19.03 14.24
C ALA A 16 -0.12 17.66 14.01
N ASP A 17 1.16 17.65 13.65
CA ASP A 17 1.91 16.41 13.39
C ASP A 17 2.23 15.64 14.67
N GLU A 18 2.64 16.34 15.73
CA GLU A 18 2.88 15.74 17.06
C GLU A 18 1.60 15.14 17.64
N LEU A 19 0.50 15.89 17.58
CA LEU A 19 -0.80 15.42 18.04
C LEU A 19 -1.27 14.20 17.22
N ARG A 20 -1.07 14.21 15.89
CA ARG A 20 -1.40 13.09 15.01
C ARG A 20 -0.63 11.83 15.37
N ASP A 21 0.66 11.95 15.68
CA ASP A 21 1.45 10.81 16.15
C ASP A 21 0.99 10.33 17.52
N ARG A 22 0.71 11.24 18.47
CA ARG A 22 0.20 10.89 19.80
C ARG A 22 -1.09 10.08 19.73
N VAL A 23 -2.05 10.50 18.92
CA VAL A 23 -3.34 9.81 18.76
C VAL A 23 -3.29 8.65 17.76
N LYS A 24 -2.10 8.36 17.20
CA LYS A 24 -1.88 7.31 16.19
C LYS A 24 -2.87 7.40 15.03
N GLY A 25 -3.08 8.63 14.54
CA GLY A 25 -3.96 8.93 13.40
C GLY A 25 -5.46 8.97 13.67
N VAL A 26 -5.92 8.80 14.92
CA VAL A 26 -7.34 8.93 15.28
C VAL A 26 -7.76 10.40 15.32
N SER A 27 -8.24 10.93 14.20
CA SER A 27 -8.71 12.32 14.06
C SER A 27 -10.23 12.45 13.87
N ALA A 28 -10.94 11.32 13.77
CA ALA A 28 -12.39 11.26 13.61
C ALA A 28 -13.05 10.49 14.75
N LYS A 29 -14.28 10.90 15.11
CA LYS A 29 -15.05 10.23 16.17
C LYS A 29 -15.53 8.87 15.67
N PRO A 30 -15.20 7.76 16.34
CA PRO A 30 -15.79 6.46 16.03
C PRO A 30 -17.31 6.52 16.25
N PHE A 31 -18.09 6.02 15.31
CA PHE A 31 -19.55 5.97 15.40
C PHE A 31 -20.11 4.55 15.51
N MET A 32 -19.29 3.54 15.21
CA MET A 32 -19.61 2.13 15.30
C MET A 32 -18.40 1.38 15.87
N GLU A 33 -18.66 0.43 16.77
CA GLU A 33 -17.62 -0.45 17.30
C GLU A 33 -17.40 -1.62 16.34
N THR A 34 -16.14 -1.89 16.02
CA THR A 34 -15.74 -3.02 15.18
C THR A 34 -14.83 -3.96 15.96
N GLN A 35 -14.92 -5.25 15.69
CA GLN A 35 -13.99 -6.21 16.26
C GLN A 35 -12.63 -6.05 15.57
N PRO A 36 -11.51 -5.96 16.32
CA PRO A 36 -10.18 -5.91 15.73
C PRO A 36 -9.80 -7.29 15.18
N THR A 37 -10.19 -7.54 13.94
CA THR A 37 -9.90 -8.77 13.18
C THR A 37 -9.39 -8.44 11.79
N MET A 38 -8.90 -9.45 11.07
CA MET A 38 -8.38 -9.31 9.72
C MET A 38 -9.39 -9.83 8.70
N ASP A 39 -9.65 -9.05 7.65
CA ASP A 39 -10.45 -9.49 6.51
C ASP A 39 -9.59 -10.38 5.61
N ALA A 40 -9.93 -11.66 5.52
CA ALA A 40 -9.16 -12.65 4.78
C ALA A 40 -9.11 -12.35 3.27
N LEU A 41 -10.25 -11.96 2.67
CA LEU A 41 -10.34 -11.72 1.23
C LEU A 41 -9.46 -10.52 0.83
N HIS A 42 -9.58 -9.40 1.54
CA HIS A 42 -8.79 -8.21 1.27
C HIS A 42 -7.30 -8.42 1.60
N CYS A 43 -6.98 -9.26 2.59
CA CYS A 43 -5.60 -9.65 2.88
C CYS A 43 -4.98 -10.39 1.69
N ASP A 44 -5.67 -11.40 1.15
CA ASP A 44 -5.17 -12.18 0.01
C ASP A 44 -5.04 -11.35 -1.26
N ILE A 45 -6.02 -10.49 -1.55
CA ILE A 45 -5.96 -9.55 -2.69
C ILE A 45 -4.78 -8.58 -2.53
N GLY A 46 -4.59 -8.03 -1.34
CA GLY A 46 -3.49 -7.12 -1.03
C GLY A 46 -2.14 -7.78 -1.25
N ASN A 47 -1.94 -8.97 -0.67
CA ASN A 47 -0.72 -9.75 -0.82
C ASN A 47 -0.43 -10.06 -2.30
N ALA A 48 -1.42 -10.58 -3.04
CA ALA A 48 -1.26 -10.91 -4.46
C ALA A 48 -0.89 -9.67 -5.30
N THR A 49 -1.47 -8.51 -4.97
CA THR A 49 -1.16 -7.25 -5.66
C THR A 49 0.28 -6.80 -5.41
N GLU A 50 0.77 -6.91 -4.17
CA GLU A 50 2.16 -6.58 -3.83
C GLU A 50 3.15 -7.54 -4.50
N PHE A 51 2.88 -8.85 -4.52
CA PHE A 51 3.70 -9.81 -5.27
C PHE A 51 3.71 -9.51 -6.77
N TYR A 52 2.58 -9.13 -7.36
CA TYR A 52 2.53 -8.76 -8.77
C TYR A 52 3.40 -7.53 -9.08
N LYS A 53 3.46 -6.52 -8.18
CA LYS A 53 4.39 -5.39 -8.30
C LYS A 53 5.84 -5.83 -8.18
N LEU A 54 6.15 -6.67 -7.19
CA LEU A 54 7.51 -7.23 -7.01
C LEU A 54 7.99 -7.95 -8.27
N PHE A 55 7.14 -8.75 -8.92
CA PHE A 55 7.49 -9.41 -10.18
C PHE A 55 7.73 -8.41 -11.33
N GLN A 56 7.01 -7.29 -11.38
CA GLN A 56 7.28 -6.24 -12.37
C GLN A 56 8.63 -5.56 -12.12
N ASP A 57 8.92 -5.26 -10.85
CA ASP A 57 10.16 -4.59 -10.45
C ASP A 57 11.39 -5.51 -10.62
N GLU A 58 11.21 -6.81 -10.41
CA GLU A 58 12.26 -7.81 -10.66
C GLU A 58 12.58 -7.96 -12.15
N ILE A 59 11.56 -7.95 -13.03
CA ILE A 59 11.77 -7.89 -14.49
C ILE A 59 12.53 -6.61 -14.89
N GLY A 60 12.30 -5.52 -14.16
CA GLY A 60 12.99 -4.25 -14.36
C GLY A 60 14.34 -4.12 -13.66
N GLU A 61 14.80 -5.17 -12.97
CA GLU A 61 16.02 -5.19 -12.15
C GLU A 61 16.13 -3.96 -11.23
N MET A 62 15.00 -3.54 -10.63
CA MET A 62 14.91 -2.29 -9.87
C MET A 62 15.90 -2.20 -8.72
N HIS A 63 16.34 -3.34 -8.17
CA HIS A 63 17.35 -3.42 -7.11
C HIS A 63 18.74 -2.96 -7.57
N LEU A 64 19.07 -3.02 -8.86
CA LEU A 64 20.34 -2.53 -9.42
C LEU A 64 20.26 -1.04 -9.81
N ARG A 65 19.06 -0.49 -9.97
CA ARG A 65 18.82 0.87 -10.46
C ARG A 65 18.91 1.95 -9.38
N THR A 66 19.71 1.74 -8.33
CA THR A 66 19.80 2.65 -7.16
C THR A 66 20.38 4.04 -7.48
N ALA A 67 21.28 4.13 -8.47
CA ALA A 67 21.87 5.39 -8.92
C ALA A 67 21.34 5.88 -10.28
N ALA A 68 20.44 5.12 -10.90
CA ALA A 68 19.83 5.45 -12.18
C ALA A 68 18.61 6.37 -11.97
N PRO A 69 18.23 7.19 -12.98
CA PRO A 69 16.96 7.89 -12.93
C PRO A 69 15.80 6.89 -12.82
N PRO A 70 14.70 7.27 -12.13
CA PRO A 70 13.55 6.40 -11.96
C PRO A 70 13.00 5.97 -13.33
N PRO A 71 12.44 4.75 -13.43
CA PRO A 71 11.96 4.24 -14.71
C PRO A 71 10.94 5.17 -15.34
N THR A 72 10.89 5.21 -16.67
CA THR A 72 9.82 5.93 -17.36
C THR A 72 8.50 5.16 -17.26
N ARG A 73 7.39 5.81 -17.63
CA ARG A 73 6.09 5.14 -17.69
C ARG A 73 6.06 4.03 -18.74
N GLU A 74 6.79 4.24 -19.83
CA GLU A 74 6.91 3.32 -20.97
C GLU A 74 7.69 2.06 -20.57
N GLU A 75 8.80 2.21 -19.84
CA GLU A 75 9.57 1.07 -19.29
C GLU A 75 8.69 0.20 -18.38
N ARG A 76 8.00 0.82 -17.42
CA ARG A 76 7.08 0.11 -16.52
C ARG A 76 5.94 -0.60 -17.28
N ARG A 77 5.42 0.02 -18.34
CA ARG A 77 4.39 -0.60 -19.19
C ARG A 77 4.95 -1.82 -19.93
N CYS A 78 6.19 -1.76 -20.38
CA CYS A 78 6.87 -2.87 -21.06
C CYS A 78 7.08 -4.07 -20.12
N TRP A 79 7.54 -3.83 -18.89
CA TRP A 79 7.72 -4.90 -17.90
C TRP A 79 6.40 -5.56 -17.51
N ARG A 80 5.35 -4.77 -17.30
CA ARG A 80 3.99 -5.29 -17.08
C ARG A 80 3.52 -6.18 -18.24
N ALA A 81 3.65 -5.71 -19.47
CA ALA A 81 3.25 -6.49 -20.65
C ALA A 81 4.06 -7.79 -20.78
N THR A 82 5.34 -7.77 -20.41
CA THR A 82 6.22 -8.94 -20.39
C THR A 82 5.76 -9.96 -19.34
N LEU A 83 5.46 -9.50 -18.13
CA LEU A 83 4.92 -10.33 -17.05
C LEU A 83 3.59 -10.97 -17.47
N ASP A 84 2.64 -10.18 -17.96
CA ASP A 84 1.31 -10.66 -18.38
C ASP A 84 1.42 -11.71 -19.49
N LYS A 85 2.36 -11.52 -20.43
CA LYS A 85 2.61 -12.49 -21.50
C LYS A 85 3.13 -13.81 -20.95
N GLN A 86 4.03 -13.79 -19.97
CA GLN A 86 4.55 -15.01 -19.33
C GLN A 86 3.47 -15.72 -18.51
N LEU A 87 2.71 -14.98 -17.69
CA LEU A 87 1.60 -15.53 -16.90
C LEU A 87 0.53 -16.17 -17.78
N ARG A 88 0.17 -15.55 -18.90
CA ARG A 88 -0.76 -16.14 -19.86
C ARG A 88 -0.22 -17.42 -20.49
N LYS A 89 1.06 -17.43 -20.86
CA LYS A 89 1.67 -18.59 -21.54
C LYS A 89 1.82 -19.78 -20.60
N LYS A 90 2.25 -19.56 -19.36
CA LYS A 90 2.62 -20.62 -18.41
C LYS A 90 1.49 -21.01 -17.47
N LEU A 91 0.76 -20.03 -16.96
CA LEU A 91 -0.28 -20.22 -15.95
C LEU A 91 -1.70 -20.07 -16.52
N LYS A 92 -1.84 -19.77 -17.81
CA LYS A 92 -3.14 -19.58 -18.51
C LYS A 92 -3.99 -18.45 -17.89
N LEU A 93 -3.36 -17.50 -17.21
CA LEU A 93 -4.03 -16.36 -16.59
C LEU A 93 -4.28 -15.25 -17.61
N LYS A 94 -5.44 -14.59 -17.51
CA LYS A 94 -5.73 -13.36 -18.26
C LYS A 94 -5.39 -12.16 -17.38
N PRO A 95 -4.71 -11.13 -17.92
CA PRO A 95 -4.51 -9.88 -17.18
C PRO A 95 -5.86 -9.23 -16.88
N VAL A 96 -5.96 -8.59 -15.73
CA VAL A 96 -7.14 -7.87 -15.21
C VAL A 96 -6.86 -6.39 -15.08
#